data_AF-A0A2X3VZZ7-F1
#
_entry.id   AF-A0A2X3VZZ7-F1
#
_cell.length_a   1.000
_cell.length_b   1.000
_cell.length_c   1.000
_cell.angle_alpha   90.00
_cell.angle_beta   90.00
_cell.angle_gamma   90.00
#
_symmetry.space_group_name_H-M   'P 1'
#
loop_
_entity.id
_entity.type
_entity.pdbx_description
1 polymer ?
#
loop_
_entity_poly.entity_id
_entity_poly.type
_entity_poly.pdbx_seq_one_letter_code
_entity_poly.pdbx_strand_id
1 'polypeptide(L)'
;MLIYDLTILATGMVAGFMLSYCVTLGHYYNFLLKTHRDKGFSDYYSVFRRQENIAKRYAFCMGSQFVVGLLAVLFAQSYASLTALLPLPFLLLCHRLTGFGKAEETIVSGRFFDERQRQLYLRWNIPLHLTYSLVYACACLCLLFYR
;
A
#
# COMPACT_ATOMS: atom_id res chain seq x y z
N MET A 1 -25.57 8.50 3.74
CA MET A 1 -25.19 7.71 4.94
C MET A 1 -24.46 6.42 4.58
N LEU A 2 -25.07 5.47 3.86
CA LEU A 2 -24.43 4.17 3.56
C LEU A 2 -23.05 4.28 2.87
N ILE A 3 -22.91 5.12 1.83
CA ILE A 3 -21.63 5.30 1.09
C ILE A 3 -20.54 5.90 1.99
N TYR A 4 -20.92 6.77 2.93
CA TYR A 4 -19.98 7.37 3.88
C TYR A 4 -19.46 6.33 4.88
N ASP A 5 -20.36 5.49 5.41
CA ASP A 5 -20.00 4.39 6.31
C ASP A 5 -19.10 3.35 5.62
N LEU A 6 -19.41 3.00 4.36
CA LEU A 6 -18.54 2.14 3.55
C LEU A 6 -17.17 2.77 3.32
N THR A 7 -17.09 4.09 3.19
CA THR A 7 -15.81 4.81 3.04
C THR A 7 -14.99 4.74 4.32
N ILE A 8 -15.61 4.91 5.50
CA ILE A 8 -14.94 4.71 6.79
C ILE A 8 -14.37 3.30 6.87
N LEU A 9 -15.20 2.28 6.62
CA LEU A 9 -14.80 0.88 6.71
C LEU A 9 -13.66 0.56 5.74
N ALA A 10 -13.79 0.93 4.46
CA ALA A 10 -12.78 0.67 3.45
C ALA A 10 -11.45 1.38 3.78
N THR A 11 -11.50 2.62 4.25
CA THR A 11 -10.31 3.41 4.64
C THR A 11 -9.60 2.77 5.84
N GLY A 12 -10.36 2.35 6.86
CA GLY A 12 -9.83 1.63 8.02
C GLY A 12 -9.25 0.26 7.66
N MET A 13 -9.89 -0.48 6.76
CA MET A 13 -9.38 -1.78 6.28
C MET A 13 -8.03 -1.62 5.57
N VAL A 14 -7.86 -0.60 4.72
CA VAL A 14 -6.57 -0.33 4.08
C VAL A 14 -5.51 0.06 5.10
N ALA A 15 -5.84 0.89 6.10
CA ALA A 15 -4.93 1.23 7.19
C ALA A 15 -4.41 -0.03 7.90
N GLY A 16 -5.32 -0.90 8.33
CA GLY A 16 -5.00 -2.14 9.02
C GLY A 16 -4.25 -3.15 8.15
N PHE A 17 -4.61 -3.26 6.87
CA PHE A 17 -3.88 -4.08 5.90
C PHE A 17 -2.43 -3.64 5.76
N MET A 18 -2.15 -2.33 5.63
CA MET A 18 -0.78 -1.82 5.53
C MET A 18 0.02 -2.07 6.81
N LEU A 19 -0.61 -1.94 7.98
CA LEU A 19 0.03 -2.26 9.25
C LEU A 19 0.38 -3.75 9.33
N SER A 20 -0.56 -4.62 8.95
CA SER A 20 -0.36 -6.07 8.90
C SER A 20 0.76 -6.45 7.94
N TYR A 21 0.80 -5.84 6.74
CA TYR A 21 1.89 -5.99 5.79
C TYR A 21 3.22 -5.65 6.43
N CYS A 22 3.33 -4.49 7.09
CA CYS A 22 4.56 -4.07 7.77
C CYS A 22 5.02 -5.14 8.75
N VAL A 23 4.16 -5.62 9.65
CA VAL A 23 4.53 -6.60 10.69
C VAL A 23 4.89 -7.97 10.11
N THR A 24 4.25 -8.38 9.02
CA THR A 24 4.41 -9.72 8.45
C THR A 24 5.29 -9.70 7.20
N LEU A 25 4.66 -9.51 6.04
CA LEU A 25 5.26 -9.69 4.73
C LEU A 25 6.42 -8.72 4.46
N GLY A 26 6.29 -7.45 4.89
CA GLY A 26 7.31 -6.44 4.75
C GLY A 26 8.61 -6.81 5.50
N HIS A 27 8.50 -7.27 6.75
CA HIS A 27 9.66 -7.74 7.51
C HIS A 27 10.24 -9.03 6.93
N TYR A 28 9.39 -9.94 6.45
CA TYR A 28 9.83 -11.15 5.75
C TYR A 28 10.66 -10.82 4.50
N TYR A 29 10.21 -9.89 3.66
CA TYR A 29 10.98 -9.42 2.50
C TYR A 29 12.28 -8.74 2.90
N ASN A 30 12.26 -7.89 3.92
CA ASN A 30 13.48 -7.28 4.44
C ASN A 30 14.45 -8.35 4.95
N PHE A 31 13.97 -9.41 5.61
CA PHE A 31 14.81 -10.52 6.06
C PHE A 31 15.46 -11.25 4.89
N LEU A 32 14.71 -11.58 3.84
CA LEU A 32 15.26 -12.21 2.64
C LEU A 32 16.37 -11.35 2.01
N LEU A 33 16.12 -10.05 1.85
CA LEU A 33 17.10 -9.14 1.26
C LEU A 33 18.32 -8.92 2.15
N LYS A 34 18.15 -8.80 3.48
CA LYS A 34 19.27 -8.66 4.43
C LYS A 34 20.15 -9.92 4.51
N THR A 35 19.57 -11.09 4.25
CA THR A 35 20.28 -12.37 4.29
C THR A 35 20.70 -12.86 2.90
N HIS A 36 20.60 -12.01 1.88
CA HIS A 36 20.94 -12.32 0.48
C HIS A 36 20.23 -13.57 -0.08
N ARG A 37 19.02 -13.86 0.40
CA ARG A 37 18.17 -14.97 -0.05
C ARG A 37 17.29 -14.55 -1.23
N ASP A 38 17.92 -13.98 -2.25
CA ASP A 38 17.21 -13.33 -3.38
C ASP A 38 16.36 -14.31 -4.19
N LYS A 39 16.75 -15.59 -4.19
CA LYS A 39 15.97 -16.69 -4.77
C LYS A 39 14.55 -16.81 -4.19
N GLY A 40 14.32 -16.33 -2.97
CA GLY A 40 12.97 -16.21 -2.41
C GLY A 40 12.05 -15.34 -3.27
N PHE A 41 12.59 -14.31 -3.92
CA PHE A 41 11.85 -13.47 -4.85
C PHE A 41 11.75 -14.06 -6.24
N SER A 42 12.88 -14.48 -6.84
CA SER A 42 12.89 -14.98 -8.22
C SER A 42 12.13 -16.29 -8.37
N ASP A 43 12.37 -17.25 -7.48
CA ASP A 43 11.95 -18.65 -7.69
C ASP A 43 10.57 -18.92 -7.09
N TYR A 44 10.18 -18.19 -6.04
CA TYR A 44 8.94 -18.42 -5.32
C TYR A 44 7.95 -17.26 -5.44
N TYR A 45 8.30 -16.08 -4.91
CA TYR A 45 7.33 -14.99 -4.80
C TYR A 45 6.90 -14.45 -6.17
N SER A 46 7.82 -14.27 -7.12
CA SER A 46 7.46 -13.77 -8.45
C SER A 46 6.55 -14.73 -9.22
N VAL A 47 6.75 -16.04 -9.04
CA VAL A 47 5.94 -17.11 -9.64
C VAL A 47 4.53 -17.06 -9.05
N PHE A 48 4.42 -17.04 -7.72
CA PHE A 48 3.15 -16.85 -7.01
C PHE A 48 2.44 -15.56 -7.44
N ARG A 49 3.14 -14.41 -7.42
CA ARG A 49 2.61 -13.10 -7.80
C ARG A 49 2.00 -13.11 -9.21
N ARG A 50 2.64 -13.81 -10.14
CA ARG A 50 2.20 -13.94 -11.54
C ARG A 50 1.03 -14.92 -11.69
N GLN A 51 1.15 -16.14 -11.16
CA GLN A 51 0.14 -17.19 -11.31
C GLN A 51 -1.19 -16.79 -10.63
N GLU A 52 -1.10 -16.20 -9.43
CA GLU A 52 -2.27 -15.76 -8.66
C GLU A 52 -2.73 -14.35 -9.00
N ASN A 53 -2.13 -13.68 -10.00
CA ASN A 53 -2.47 -12.32 -10.42
C ASN A 53 -2.50 -11.32 -9.24
N ILE A 54 -1.60 -11.48 -8.26
CA ILE A 54 -1.64 -10.74 -6.99
C ILE A 54 -1.56 -9.23 -7.22
N ALA A 55 -0.75 -8.77 -8.17
CA ALA A 55 -0.64 -7.34 -8.49
C ALA A 55 -2.00 -6.74 -8.93
N LYS A 56 -2.78 -7.47 -9.74
CA LYS A 56 -4.11 -7.03 -10.20
C LYS A 56 -5.12 -7.07 -9.06
N ARG A 57 -5.12 -8.14 -8.26
CA ARG A 57 -6.01 -8.29 -7.09
C ARG A 57 -5.75 -7.16 -6.07
N TYR A 58 -4.48 -6.87 -5.79
CA TYR A 58 -4.09 -5.75 -4.93
C TYR A 58 -4.55 -4.40 -5.49
N ALA A 59 -4.29 -4.13 -6.78
CA ALA A 59 -4.72 -2.90 -7.44
C ALA A 59 -6.25 -2.74 -7.42
N PHE A 60 -7.00 -3.83 -7.57
CA PHE A 60 -8.46 -3.83 -7.45
C PHE A 60 -8.89 -3.45 -6.03
N CYS A 61 -8.32 -4.05 -4.98
CA CYS A 61 -8.66 -3.72 -3.60
C CYS A 61 -8.39 -2.23 -3.29
N MET A 62 -7.20 -1.74 -3.62
CA MET A 62 -6.83 -0.33 -3.39
C MET A 62 -7.69 0.63 -4.25
N GLY A 63 -7.92 0.27 -5.51
CA GLY A 63 -8.77 1.04 -6.42
C GLY A 63 -10.22 1.11 -5.95
N SER A 64 -10.76 0.01 -5.39
CA SER A 64 -12.12 -0.04 -4.87
C SER A 64 -12.33 0.92 -3.69
N GLN A 65 -11.37 1.00 -2.75
CA GLN A 65 -11.40 1.99 -1.67
C GLN A 65 -11.42 3.41 -2.23
N PHE A 66 -10.55 3.71 -3.20
CA PHE A 66 -10.50 5.04 -3.81
C PHE A 66 -11.81 5.41 -4.51
N VAL A 67 -12.41 4.48 -5.27
CA VAL A 67 -13.70 4.67 -5.93
C VAL A 67 -14.81 4.92 -4.91
N VAL A 68 -14.87 4.14 -3.82
CA VAL A 68 -15.87 4.36 -2.76
C VAL A 68 -15.69 5.73 -2.10
N GLY A 69 -14.45 6.15 -1.82
CA GLY A 69 -14.15 7.50 -1.35
C GLY A 69 -14.59 8.59 -2.32
N LEU A 70 -14.43 8.37 -3.63
CA LEU A 70 -14.85 9.32 -4.67
C LEU A 70 -16.38 9.46 -4.70
N LEU A 71 -17.09 8.34 -4.61
CA LEU A 71 -18.55 8.33 -4.50
C LEU A 71 -19.01 9.06 -3.23
N ALA A 72 -18.30 8.91 -2.10
CA ALA A 72 -18.63 9.66 -0.89
C ALA A 72 -18.47 11.17 -1.07
N VAL A 73 -17.39 11.62 -1.74
CA VAL A 73 -17.22 13.05 -2.05
C VAL A 73 -18.36 13.58 -2.94
N LEU A 74 -18.76 12.82 -3.97
CA LEU A 74 -19.80 13.25 -4.90
C LEU A 74 -21.21 13.24 -4.30
N PHE A 75 -21.53 12.25 -3.46
CA PHE A 75 -22.90 11.96 -3.05
C PHE A 75 -23.19 12.15 -1.56
N ALA A 76 -22.18 12.11 -0.69
CA ALA A 76 -22.38 12.30 0.76
C ALA A 76 -22.27 13.77 1.21
N GLN A 77 -21.83 14.68 0.33
CA GLN A 77 -21.69 16.12 0.58
C GLN A 77 -20.90 16.48 1.86
N SER A 78 -19.99 15.61 2.29
CA SER A 78 -19.12 15.86 3.45
C SER A 78 -17.72 16.22 2.99
N TYR A 79 -17.21 17.38 3.44
CA TYR A 79 -15.83 17.78 3.21
C TYR A 79 -14.82 16.77 3.79
N ALA A 80 -15.20 16.03 4.83
CA ALA A 80 -14.35 14.99 5.42
C ALA A 80 -14.09 13.83 4.44
N SER A 81 -15.00 13.56 3.50
CA SER A 81 -14.81 12.53 2.47
C SER A 81 -13.60 12.78 1.57
N LEU A 82 -13.15 14.04 1.43
CA LEU A 82 -11.92 14.35 0.71
C LEU A 82 -10.68 13.69 1.34
N THR A 83 -10.67 13.54 2.67
CA THR A 83 -9.55 12.92 3.39
C THR A 83 -9.36 11.45 3.02
N ALA A 84 -10.41 10.76 2.54
CA ALA A 84 -10.33 9.38 2.06
C ALA A 84 -9.59 9.24 0.71
N LEU A 85 -9.51 10.34 -0.07
CA LEU A 85 -8.89 10.36 -1.40
C LEU A 85 -7.41 10.72 -1.37
N LEU A 86 -6.96 11.48 -0.37
CA LEU A 86 -5.59 11.98 -0.25
C LEU A 86 -4.50 10.89 -0.09
N PRO A 87 -4.74 9.77 0.63
CA PRO A 87 -3.70 8.80 0.92
C PRO A 87 -3.09 8.15 -0.34
N LEU A 88 -3.90 7.84 -1.36
CA LEU A 88 -3.43 7.14 -2.56
C LEU A 88 -2.50 8.02 -3.43
N PRO A 89 -2.86 9.26 -3.81
CA PRO A 89 -1.94 10.17 -4.50
C PRO A 89 -0.67 10.47 -3.69
N PHE A 90 -0.80 10.66 -2.37
CA PHE A 90 0.34 10.84 -1.48
C PHE A 90 1.30 9.63 -1.55
N LEU A 91 0.76 8.42 -1.48
CA LEU A 91 1.51 7.17 -1.58
C LEU A 91 2.26 7.07 -2.91
N LEU A 92 1.57 7.32 -4.03
CA LEU A 92 2.19 7.24 -5.37
C LEU A 92 3.31 8.27 -5.53
N LEU A 93 3.14 9.47 -4.97
CA LEU A 93 4.16 10.50 -4.95
C LEU A 93 5.38 10.07 -4.15
N CYS A 94 5.20 9.56 -2.92
CA CYS A 94 6.29 9.08 -2.07
C CYS A 94 7.07 7.93 -2.73
N HIS A 95 6.39 6.96 -3.36
CA HIS A 95 7.04 5.87 -4.10
C HIS A 95 7.93 6.39 -5.23
N ARG A 96 7.47 7.43 -5.95
CA ARG A 96 8.21 8.03 -7.06
C ARG A 96 9.40 8.84 -6.57
N LEU A 97 9.22 9.69 -5.57
CA LEU A 97 10.26 10.60 -5.06
C LEU A 97 11.40 9.85 -4.34
N THR A 98 11.09 8.77 -3.63
CA THR A 98 12.10 7.96 -2.93
C THR A 98 12.83 6.98 -3.86
N GLY A 99 12.31 6.73 -5.06
CA GLY A 99 12.75 5.66 -5.95
C GLY A 99 12.35 4.25 -5.49
N PHE A 100 11.63 4.14 -4.37
CA PHE A 100 11.21 2.86 -3.80
C PHE A 100 10.34 2.05 -4.76
N GLY A 101 9.37 2.67 -5.44
CA GLY A 101 8.44 1.94 -6.31
C GLY A 101 9.14 1.20 -7.47
N LYS A 102 10.24 1.76 -8.01
CA LYS A 102 11.04 1.07 -9.03
C LYS A 102 11.84 -0.09 -8.44
N ALA A 103 12.43 0.10 -7.25
CA ALA A 103 13.17 -0.94 -6.56
C ALA A 103 12.25 -2.11 -6.17
N GLU A 104 11.11 -1.80 -5.57
CA GLU A 104 10.06 -2.74 -5.21
C GLU A 104 9.61 -3.55 -6.43
N GLU A 105 9.15 -2.90 -7.50
CA GLU A 105 8.65 -3.62 -8.67
C GLU A 105 9.71 -4.52 -9.30
N THR A 106 10.99 -4.11 -9.29
CA THR A 106 12.09 -4.93 -9.80
C THR A 106 12.28 -6.19 -8.94
N ILE A 107 12.36 -6.02 -7.61
CA ILE A 107 12.58 -7.10 -6.65
C ILE A 107 11.39 -8.06 -6.61
N VAL A 108 10.17 -7.54 -6.45
CA VAL A 108 8.95 -8.36 -6.33
C VAL A 108 8.57 -9.07 -7.63
N SER A 109 9.09 -8.60 -8.78
CA SER A 109 8.98 -9.30 -10.06
C SER A 109 10.04 -10.39 -10.26
N GLY A 110 10.97 -10.57 -9.32
CA GLY A 110 12.04 -11.54 -9.44
C GLY A 110 13.06 -11.18 -10.53
N ARG A 111 13.11 -9.92 -10.97
CA ARG A 111 14.12 -9.46 -11.94
C ARG A 111 15.46 -9.32 -11.25
N PHE A 112 16.54 -9.35 -12.03
CA PHE A 112 17.86 -9.01 -11.50
C PHE A 112 17.85 -7.59 -10.93
N PHE A 113 18.46 -7.41 -9.76
CA PHE A 113 18.61 -6.12 -9.10
C PHE A 113 20.00 -5.98 -8.50
N ASP A 114 20.49 -4.74 -8.45
CA ASP A 114 21.78 -4.41 -7.86
C ASP A 114 21.68 -4.08 -6.37
N GLU A 115 22.84 -3.88 -5.73
CA GLU A 115 22.91 -3.55 -4.31
C GLU A 115 22.26 -2.21 -4.00
N ARG A 116 22.28 -1.26 -4.93
CA ARG A 116 21.62 0.04 -4.76
C ARG A 116 20.10 -0.13 -4.64
N GLN A 117 19.49 -0.94 -5.49
CA GLN A 117 18.06 -1.27 -5.42
C GLN A 117 17.71 -2.02 -4.14
N ARG A 118 18.57 -2.95 -3.70
CA ARG A 118 18.41 -3.62 -2.39
C ARG A 118 18.39 -2.61 -1.24
N GLN A 119 19.36 -1.71 -1.18
CA GLN A 119 19.46 -0.71 -0.11
C GLN A 119 18.29 0.28 -0.15
N LEU A 120 17.85 0.70 -1.33
CA LEU A 120 16.65 1.53 -1.48
C LEU A 120 15.40 0.82 -0.95
N TYR A 121 15.23 -0.46 -1.28
CA TYR A 121 14.13 -1.26 -0.76
C TYR A 121 14.18 -1.37 0.76
N LEU A 122 15.32 -1.79 1.32
CA LEU A 122 15.48 -1.96 2.77
C LEU A 122 15.28 -0.66 3.55
N ARG A 123 15.72 0.46 2.99
CA ARG A 123 15.55 1.80 3.58
C ARG A 123 14.09 2.23 3.64
N TRP A 124 13.31 1.93 2.60
CA TRP A 124 11.99 2.55 2.43
C TRP A 124 10.80 1.63 2.59
N ASN A 125 10.96 0.30 2.48
CA ASN A 125 9.87 -0.66 2.53
C ASN A 125 8.98 -0.49 3.77
N ILE A 126 9.56 -0.60 4.97
CA ILE A 126 8.79 -0.47 6.21
C ILE A 126 8.39 0.99 6.49
N PRO A 127 9.30 1.98 6.43
CA PRO A 127 8.92 3.36 6.74
C PRO A 127 7.78 3.89 5.87
N LEU A 128 7.82 3.65 4.55
CA LEU A 128 6.76 4.13 3.66
C LEU A 128 5.43 3.44 3.95
N HIS A 129 5.40 2.11 4.04
CA HIS A 129 4.16 1.38 4.31
C HIS A 129 3.57 1.71 5.68
N LEU A 130 4.40 1.96 6.69
CA LEU A 130 3.94 2.43 8.00
C LEU A 130 3.37 3.86 7.91
N THR A 131 4.04 4.77 7.20
CA THR A 131 3.50 6.11 6.93
C THR A 131 2.16 6.02 6.21
N TYR A 132 1.99 5.12 5.23
CA TYR A 132 0.72 4.93 4.53
C TYR A 132 -0.36 4.44 5.48
N SER A 133 -0.06 3.45 6.32
CA SER A 133 -0.98 2.98 7.34
C SER A 133 -1.46 4.13 8.25
N LEU A 134 -0.53 4.98 8.71
CA LEU A 134 -0.85 6.14 9.55
C LEU A 134 -1.70 7.18 8.83
N VAL A 135 -1.39 7.49 7.56
CA VAL A 135 -2.17 8.47 6.77
C VAL A 135 -3.60 7.97 6.53
N TYR A 136 -3.78 6.68 6.21
CA TYR A 136 -5.11 6.07 6.11
C TYR A 136 -5.83 6.02 7.46
N ALA A 137 -5.12 5.74 8.57
CA ALA A 137 -5.70 5.75 9.91
C ALA A 137 -6.20 7.16 10.29
N CYS A 138 -5.40 8.20 10.06
CA CYS A 138 -5.80 9.58 10.28
C CYS A 138 -7.01 9.99 9.43
N ALA A 139 -7.04 9.58 8.14
CA ALA A 139 -8.20 9.80 7.28
C ALA A 139 -9.46 9.09 7.84
N CYS A 140 -9.33 7.83 8.27
CA CYS A 140 -10.42 7.08 8.89
C CYS A 140 -10.94 7.76 10.17
N LEU A 141 -10.04 8.22 11.04
CA LEU A 141 -10.40 8.95 12.26
C LEU A 141 -11.09 10.28 11.94
N CYS A 142 -10.64 11.00 10.91
CA CYS A 142 -11.30 12.22 10.44
C CYS A 142 -12.72 11.92 9.97
N LEU A 143 -12.90 10.88 9.15
CA LEU A 143 -14.24 10.46 8.70
C LEU A 143 -15.15 10.07 9.87
N LEU A 144 -14.63 9.37 10.87
CA LEU A 144 -15.37 9.00 12.08
C LEU A 144 -15.76 10.21 12.92
N PHE A 145 -14.88 11.20 13.05
CA PHE A 145 -15.13 12.42 13.81
C PHE A 145 -16.22 13.30 13.17
N TYR A 146 -16.29 13.32 11.84
CA TYR A 146 -17.28 14.09 11.06
C TYR A 146 -18.45 13.23 10.55
N ARG A 147 -18.66 12.05 11.11
CA ARG A 147 -19.77 11.17 10.77
C ARG A 147 -21.11 11.70 11.25
#